data_AF-A0A2J4YHI3-F1
#
_entry.id   AF-A0A2J4YHI3-F1
#
_cell.length_a   1.000
_cell.length_b   1.000
_cell.length_c   1.000
_cell.angle_alpha   90.00
_cell.angle_beta   90.00
_cell.angle_gamma   90.00
#
_symmetry.space_group_name_H-M   'P 1'
#
loop_
_entity.id
_entity.type
_entity.pdbx_description
1 polymer ?
#
loop_
_entity_poly.entity_id
_entity_poly.type
_entity_poly.pdbx_seq_one_letter_code
_entity_poly.pdbx_strand_id
1 'polypeptide(L)'
;DVYKKQAHIAAYREGAAWLDALRAYLQENMRYIARELNQAFPELNWQPPQATYLAWIDLRPLAVDDRALQKALIEEQKVAIMPGDTYGDEGKGFVRLNAGCPREKLEKGVQGLIAALGSLR
;
A
#
# COMPACT_ATOMS: atom_id res chain seq x y z
N ASP A 1 32.57 -2.56 7.68
CA ASP A 1 32.56 -3.19 6.34
C ASP A 1 32.38 -4.72 6.36
N VAL A 2 32.96 -5.43 7.33
CA VAL A 2 32.85 -6.91 7.44
C VAL A 2 31.41 -7.42 7.63
N TYR A 3 30.61 -6.78 8.48
CA TYR A 3 29.22 -7.21 8.76
C TYR A 3 28.27 -7.07 7.56
N LYS A 4 28.51 -6.09 6.67
CA LYS A 4 27.69 -5.90 5.46
C LYS A 4 27.84 -7.09 4.50
N LYS A 5 29.07 -7.61 4.36
CA LYS A 5 29.36 -8.78 3.52
C LYS A 5 28.72 -10.04 4.10
N GLN A 6 28.79 -10.21 5.42
CA GLN A 6 28.22 -11.36 6.12
C GLN A 6 26.68 -11.42 6.00
N ALA A 7 25.98 -10.28 6.11
CA ALA A 7 24.53 -10.23 5.96
C ALA A 7 24.06 -10.69 4.57
N HIS A 8 24.73 -10.27 3.49
CA HIS A 8 24.37 -10.70 2.12
C HIS A 8 24.65 -12.18 1.89
N ILE A 9 25.78 -12.70 2.42
CA ILE A 9 26.13 -14.12 2.31
C ILE A 9 25.05 -14.98 2.96
N ALA A 10 24.65 -14.66 4.20
CA ALA A 10 23.59 -15.38 4.91
C ALA A 10 22.25 -15.26 4.18
N ALA A 11 21.87 -14.05 3.74
CA ALA A 11 20.63 -13.82 3.01
C ALA A 11 20.55 -14.67 1.72
N TYR A 12 21.63 -14.76 0.94
CA TYR A 12 21.64 -15.53 -0.30
C TYR A 12 21.81 -17.04 -0.12
N ARG A 13 22.51 -17.49 0.93
CA ARG A 13 22.73 -18.94 1.16
C ARG A 13 21.61 -19.58 1.97
N GLU A 14 21.02 -18.85 2.90
CA GLU A 14 20.16 -19.41 3.95
C GLU A 14 18.77 -18.73 3.99
N GLY A 15 18.62 -17.55 3.36
CA GLY A 15 17.41 -16.73 3.45
C GLY A 15 16.24 -17.17 2.57
N ALA A 16 16.40 -18.20 1.73
CA ALA A 16 15.38 -18.59 0.74
C ALA A 16 14.02 -18.94 1.38
N ALA A 17 14.01 -19.82 2.38
CA ALA A 17 12.78 -20.24 3.05
C ALA A 17 12.05 -19.06 3.73
N TRP A 18 12.80 -18.14 4.33
CA TRP A 18 12.24 -16.91 4.90
C TRP A 18 11.66 -16.00 3.80
N LEU A 19 12.38 -15.83 2.69
CA LEU A 19 11.95 -14.97 1.59
C LEU A 19 10.68 -15.50 0.92
N ASP A 20 10.56 -16.80 0.74
CA ASP A 20 9.36 -17.42 0.15
C ASP A 20 8.15 -17.29 1.07
N ALA A 21 8.34 -17.48 2.38
CA ALA A 21 7.29 -17.21 3.37
C ALA A 21 6.88 -15.72 3.38
N LEU A 22 7.85 -14.81 3.30
CA LEU A 22 7.58 -13.37 3.22
C LEU A 22 6.83 -13.01 1.93
N ARG A 23 7.22 -13.57 0.77
CA ARG A 23 6.53 -13.33 -0.51
C ARG A 23 5.07 -13.77 -0.46
N ALA A 24 4.81 -14.96 0.08
CA ALA A 24 3.44 -15.44 0.28
C ALA A 24 2.64 -14.49 1.20
N TYR A 25 3.24 -14.06 2.31
CA TYR A 25 2.62 -13.12 3.23
C TYR A 25 2.30 -11.76 2.58
N LEU A 26 3.24 -11.20 1.82
CA LEU A 26 3.06 -9.93 1.11
C LEU A 26 2.01 -10.04 -0.01
N GLN A 27 1.94 -11.19 -0.68
CA GLN A 27 0.91 -11.45 -1.69
C GLN A 27 -0.48 -11.48 -1.05
N GLU A 28 -0.63 -12.12 0.11
CA GLU A 28 -1.87 -12.06 0.89
C GLU A 28 -2.18 -10.63 1.34
N ASN A 29 -1.16 -9.84 1.69
CA ASN A 29 -1.35 -8.43 2.03
C ASN A 29 -1.94 -7.63 0.86
N MET A 30 -1.42 -7.85 -0.36
CA MET A 30 -1.97 -7.22 -1.57
C MET A 30 -3.39 -7.69 -1.91
N ARG A 31 -3.68 -8.99 -1.76
CA ARG A 31 -5.02 -9.55 -2.01
C ARG A 31 -6.07 -8.93 -1.10
N TYR A 32 -5.73 -8.72 0.17
CA TYR A 32 -6.59 -8.02 1.12
C TYR A 32 -6.86 -6.58 0.70
N ILE A 33 -5.82 -5.80 0.35
CA ILE A 33 -5.99 -4.42 -0.11
C ILE A 33 -6.99 -4.38 -1.28
N ALA A 34 -6.80 -5.26 -2.27
CA ALA A 34 -7.70 -5.34 -3.42
C ALA A 34 -9.12 -5.70 -3.02
N ARG A 35 -9.31 -6.71 -2.16
CA ARG A 35 -10.64 -7.12 -1.72
C ARG A 35 -11.37 -6.00 -0.99
N GLU A 36 -10.76 -5.39 0.02
CA GLU A 36 -11.44 -4.38 0.83
C GLU A 36 -11.72 -3.10 0.02
N LEU A 37 -10.76 -2.64 -0.80
CA LEU A 37 -10.97 -1.47 -1.65
C LEU A 37 -12.04 -1.70 -2.70
N ASN A 38 -12.03 -2.84 -3.39
CA ASN A 38 -13.02 -3.13 -4.43
C ASN A 38 -14.39 -3.48 -3.85
N GLN A 39 -14.46 -3.95 -2.60
CA GLN A 39 -15.72 -4.12 -1.89
C GLN A 39 -16.33 -2.76 -1.49
N ALA A 40 -15.51 -1.83 -1.00
CA ALA A 40 -15.98 -0.48 -0.65
C ALA A 40 -16.27 0.39 -1.88
N PHE A 41 -15.45 0.25 -2.92
CA PHE A 41 -15.48 1.07 -4.14
C PHE A 41 -15.29 0.19 -5.39
N PRO A 42 -16.36 -0.50 -5.85
CA PRO A 42 -16.28 -1.40 -7.01
C PRO A 42 -15.73 -0.76 -8.29
N GLU A 43 -15.91 0.55 -8.46
CA GLU A 43 -15.42 1.31 -9.60
C GLU A 43 -13.88 1.45 -9.65
N LEU A 44 -13.17 1.21 -8.54
CA LEU A 44 -11.71 1.16 -8.55
C LEU A 44 -11.19 -0.05 -9.34
N ASN A 45 -11.86 -1.20 -9.17
CA ASN A 45 -11.46 -2.49 -9.74
C ASN A 45 -9.93 -2.73 -9.68
N TRP A 46 -9.32 -2.34 -8.56
CA TRP A 46 -7.87 -2.33 -8.42
C TRP A 46 -7.33 -3.76 -8.35
N GLN A 47 -6.22 -4.00 -9.05
CA GLN A 47 -5.56 -5.30 -9.10
C GLN A 47 -4.18 -5.22 -8.45
N PRO A 48 -3.78 -6.21 -7.64
CA PRO A 48 -2.42 -6.31 -7.14
C PRO A 48 -1.37 -6.24 -8.25
N PRO A 49 -0.24 -5.54 -8.03
CA PRO A 49 0.85 -5.52 -9.01
C PRO A 49 1.53 -6.89 -9.10
N GLN A 50 2.19 -7.15 -10.23
CA GLN A 50 2.97 -8.38 -10.45
C GLN A 50 4.22 -8.48 -9.56
N ALA A 51 4.71 -7.36 -9.04
CA ALA A 51 5.91 -7.27 -8.23
C ALA A 51 5.83 -6.14 -7.19
N THR A 52 6.81 -6.12 -6.30
CA THR A 52 6.98 -5.17 -5.17
C THR A 52 6.01 -5.41 -4.00
N TYR A 53 6.29 -4.73 -2.90
CA TYR A 53 5.40 -4.64 -1.72
C TYR A 53 4.70 -3.28 -1.62
N LEU A 54 4.69 -2.50 -2.71
CA LEU A 54 4.10 -1.17 -2.76
C LEU A 54 2.83 -1.20 -3.61
N ALA A 55 1.69 -0.92 -3.00
CA ALA A 55 0.42 -0.80 -3.69
C ALA A 55 0.32 0.61 -4.30
N TRP A 56 0.29 0.67 -5.62
CA TRP A 56 0.06 1.89 -6.37
C TRP A 56 -1.39 1.92 -6.83
N ILE A 57 -2.20 2.73 -6.16
CA ILE A 57 -3.66 2.67 -6.25
C ILE A 57 -4.15 3.89 -7.01
N ASP A 58 -4.81 3.65 -8.14
CA ASP A 58 -5.47 4.67 -8.96
C ASP A 58 -6.82 5.03 -8.33
N LEU A 59 -6.97 6.27 -7.86
CA LEU A 59 -8.19 6.78 -7.23
C LEU A 59 -8.98 7.70 -8.16
N ARG A 60 -8.51 7.94 -9.38
CA ARG A 60 -9.17 8.81 -10.37
C ARG A 60 -10.62 8.40 -10.67
N PRO A 61 -11.00 7.10 -10.69
CA PRO A 61 -12.41 6.71 -10.84
C PRO A 61 -13.35 7.27 -9.77
N LEU A 62 -12.83 7.65 -8.60
CA LEU A 62 -13.61 8.22 -7.49
C LEU A 62 -13.75 9.74 -7.56
N ALA A 63 -13.04 10.41 -8.47
CA ALA A 63 -13.06 11.87 -8.65
C ALA A 63 -12.81 12.67 -7.35
N VAL A 64 -11.98 12.13 -6.44
CA VAL A 64 -11.61 12.80 -5.18
C VAL A 64 -10.45 13.77 -5.40
N ASP A 65 -10.44 14.88 -4.64
CA ASP A 65 -9.31 15.82 -4.63
C ASP A 65 -8.16 15.28 -3.77
N ASP A 66 -6.95 15.25 -4.35
CA ASP A 66 -5.76 14.69 -3.69
C ASP A 66 -5.41 15.41 -2.38
N ARG A 67 -5.59 16.73 -2.30
CA ARG A 67 -5.26 17.52 -1.11
C ARG A 67 -6.29 17.30 -0.01
N ALA A 68 -7.56 17.26 -0.36
CA ALA A 68 -8.64 16.92 0.57
C ALA A 68 -8.44 15.51 1.14
N LEU A 69 -8.08 14.54 0.29
CA LEU A 69 -7.77 13.18 0.72
C LEU A 69 -6.59 13.14 1.69
N GLN A 70 -5.48 13.80 1.36
CA GLN A 70 -4.32 13.86 2.27
C GLN A 70 -4.67 14.50 3.62
N LYS A 71 -5.49 15.56 3.60
CA LYS A 71 -5.96 16.20 4.83
C LYS A 71 -6.80 15.23 5.67
N ALA A 72 -7.79 14.56 5.08
CA ALA A 72 -8.64 13.59 5.79
C ALA A 72 -7.81 12.43 6.36
N LEU A 73 -6.87 11.89 5.58
CA LEU A 73 -5.97 10.82 6.01
C LEU A 73 -5.15 11.20 7.25
N ILE A 74 -4.53 12.39 7.25
CA ILE A 74 -3.63 12.83 8.33
C ILE A 74 -4.41 13.35 9.53
N GLU A 75 -5.40 14.22 9.31
CA GLU A 75 -6.08 14.95 10.39
C GLU A 75 -7.18 14.10 11.05
N GLU A 76 -7.94 13.32 10.27
CA GLU A 76 -9.09 12.56 10.78
C GLU A 76 -8.70 11.11 11.07
N GLN A 77 -8.11 10.43 10.08
CA GLN A 77 -7.84 9.00 10.16
C GLN A 77 -6.51 8.66 10.86
N LYS A 78 -5.64 9.67 11.04
CA LYS A 78 -4.29 9.50 11.63
C LYS A 78 -3.44 8.46 10.88
N VAL A 79 -3.64 8.34 9.57
CA VAL A 79 -2.89 7.44 8.70
C VAL A 79 -2.05 8.24 7.71
N ALA A 80 -0.74 7.96 7.68
CA ALA A 80 0.15 8.51 6.67
C ALA A 80 0.26 7.56 5.47
N ILE A 81 -0.38 7.91 4.35
CA ILE A 81 -0.23 7.25 3.05
C ILE A 81 0.35 8.24 2.07
N MET A 82 1.41 7.83 1.38
CA MET A 82 2.14 8.73 0.50
C MET A 82 1.27 9.16 -0.70
N PRO A 83 1.06 10.47 -0.93
CA PRO A 83 0.36 10.93 -2.12
C PRO A 83 1.18 10.63 -3.38
N GLY A 84 0.47 10.36 -4.47
CA GLY A 84 1.11 9.95 -5.71
C GLY A 84 1.81 11.09 -6.45
N ASP A 85 1.35 12.34 -6.28
CA ASP A 85 1.97 13.53 -6.87
C ASP A 85 3.43 13.76 -6.43
N THR A 86 3.85 13.13 -5.32
CA THR A 86 5.25 13.07 -4.87
C THR A 86 6.17 12.41 -5.93
N TYR A 87 5.63 11.63 -6.85
CA TYR A 87 6.36 10.95 -7.94
C TYR A 87 6.29 11.70 -9.28
N GLY A 88 5.73 12.91 -9.31
CA GLY A 88 5.53 13.69 -10.53
C GLY A 88 4.06 13.81 -10.93
N ASP A 89 3.81 14.49 -12.05
CA ASP A 89 2.45 14.76 -12.54
C ASP A 89 1.71 13.46 -12.90
N GLU A 90 2.43 12.42 -13.29
CA GLU A 90 1.90 11.09 -13.60
C GLU A 90 1.29 10.39 -12.39
N GLY A 91 1.64 10.82 -11.17
CA GLY A 91 1.11 10.27 -9.92
C GLY A 91 -0.10 11.00 -9.35
N LYS A 92 -0.58 12.07 -10.01
CA LYS A 92 -1.82 12.76 -9.60
C LYS A 92 -3.01 11.80 -9.64
N GLY A 93 -3.83 11.81 -8.59
CA GLY A 93 -4.93 10.86 -8.41
C GLY A 93 -4.51 9.46 -7.96
N PHE A 94 -3.23 9.25 -7.59
CA PHE A 94 -2.76 7.99 -7.03
C PHE A 94 -2.35 8.14 -5.56
N VAL A 95 -2.29 7.00 -4.86
CA VAL A 95 -1.62 6.87 -3.58
C VAL A 95 -0.67 5.68 -3.58
N ARG A 96 0.42 5.76 -2.79
CA ARG A 96 1.34 4.65 -2.55
C ARG A 96 1.22 4.12 -1.14
N LEU A 97 0.62 2.95 -0.99
CA LEU A 97 0.48 2.26 0.28
C LEU A 97 1.54 1.15 0.44
N ASN A 98 2.23 1.12 1.57
CA ASN A 98 3.25 0.10 1.85
C ASN A 98 2.61 -1.14 2.50
N ALA A 99 2.58 -2.26 1.77
CA ALA A 99 2.05 -3.54 2.23
C ALA A 99 3.10 -4.39 2.99
N GLY A 100 4.34 -3.93 3.09
CA GLY A 100 5.46 -4.53 3.81
C GLY A 100 5.39 -4.35 5.33
N CYS A 101 4.25 -4.66 5.93
CA CYS A 101 4.03 -4.58 7.37
C CYS A 101 3.13 -5.72 7.88
N PRO A 102 3.06 -5.95 9.22
CA PRO A 102 2.11 -6.90 9.77
C PRO A 102 0.67 -6.57 9.36
N ARG A 103 -0.13 -7.62 9.11
CA ARG A 103 -1.54 -7.56 8.72
C ARG A 103 -2.34 -6.54 9.53
N GLU A 104 -2.24 -6.58 10.86
CA GLU A 104 -2.98 -5.70 11.76
C GLU A 104 -2.72 -4.21 11.48
N LYS A 105 -1.47 -3.87 11.14
CA LYS A 105 -1.12 -2.49 10.78
C LYS A 105 -1.65 -2.13 9.40
N LEU A 106 -1.60 -3.07 8.46
CA LEU A 106 -2.14 -2.89 7.11
C LEU A 106 -3.65 -2.66 7.14
N GLU A 107 -4.38 -3.43 7.94
CA GLU A 107 -5.83 -3.28 8.14
C GLU A 107 -6.18 -1.87 8.60
N LYS A 108 -5.50 -1.34 9.62
CA LYS A 108 -5.69 0.05 10.08
C LYS A 108 -5.45 1.07 8.96
N GLY A 109 -4.41 0.88 8.15
CA GLY A 109 -4.11 1.76 7.02
C GLY A 109 -5.16 1.72 5.91
N VAL A 110 -5.62 0.53 5.54
CA VAL A 110 -6.65 0.33 4.50
C VAL A 110 -8.01 0.86 4.98
N GLN A 111 -8.41 0.56 6.21
CA GLN A 111 -9.66 1.06 6.77
C GLN A 111 -9.66 2.59 6.90
N GLY A 112 -8.52 3.20 7.29
CA GLY A 112 -8.36 4.64 7.28
C GLY A 112 -8.47 5.24 5.88
N LEU A 113 -7.89 4.59 4.86
CA LEU A 113 -8.06 5.04 3.46
C LEU A 113 -9.52 4.95 3.01
N ILE A 114 -10.21 3.86 3.31
CA ILE A 114 -11.63 3.69 2.96
C ILE A 114 -12.49 4.76 3.65
N ALA A 115 -12.27 5.00 4.94
CA ALA A 115 -13.01 6.01 5.69
C ALA A 115 -12.78 7.43 5.15
N ALA A 116 -11.53 7.80 4.84
CA ALA A 116 -11.20 9.11 4.25
C ALA A 116 -11.81 9.29 2.84
N LEU A 117 -11.79 8.24 2.01
CA LEU A 117 -12.45 8.28 0.71
C LEU A 117 -13.98 8.39 0.84
N GLY A 118 -14.55 7.68 1.81
CA GLY A 118 -15.99 7.70 2.08
C GLY A 118 -16.49 9.04 2.63
N SER A 119 -15.66 9.84 3.30
CA SER A 119 -16.05 11.17 3.79
C SER A 119 -15.97 12.28 2.73
N LEU A 120 -15.32 12.01 1.60
CA LEU A 120 -15.11 12.96 0.50
C LEU A 120 -16.03 12.70 -0.70
N ARG A 121 -16.91 11.71 -0.61
CA ARG A 121 -17.95 11.37 -1.59
C ARG A 121 -19.31 11.76 -1.06
#